data_AF-A0A2N2VUU8-F1
#
_entry.id   AF-A0A2N2VUU8-F1
#
_cell.length_a   1.000
_cell.length_b   1.000
_cell.length_c   1.000
_cell.angle_alpha   90.00
_cell.angle_beta   90.00
_cell.angle_gamma   90.00
#
_symmetry.space_group_name_H-M   'P 1'
#
loop_
_entity.id
_entity.type
_entity.pdbx_description
1 polymer ?
#
loop_
_entity_poly.entity_id
_entity_poly.type
_entity_poly.pdbx_seq_one_letter_code
_entity_poly.pdbx_strand_id
1 'polypeptide(L)'
;MLKESLDETLEAAKFCSDYKKTDTKWDKFATGGCLGYPCAILLFSLVDTIGSYFRKNSDFKILIDGKQEIINAAGWEHFKILNSKYYNQNLSKQSLKLLYEKSRSCLIHNSVLGSNIFMVPDNTAIQPETHEKAFVPIHANSKTIHIISIKEFWELSKSAVEMFKKDIDTVVPKSKQGKNFQ
;
A
#
# COMPACT_ATOMS: atom_id res chain seq x y z
N MET A 1 13.98 4.20 -16.62
CA MET A 1 12.84 5.02 -16.16
C MET A 1 11.84 4.23 -15.30
N LEU A 2 10.80 3.52 -15.80
CA LEU A 2 9.82 2.88 -14.87
C LEU A 2 10.46 1.87 -13.90
N LYS A 3 11.21 0.87 -14.41
CA LYS A 3 11.86 -0.15 -13.58
C LYS A 3 12.77 0.47 -12.51
N GLU A 4 13.54 1.47 -12.91
CA GLU A 4 14.43 2.27 -12.05
C GLU A 4 13.66 3.07 -11.00
N SER A 5 12.62 3.81 -11.37
CA SER A 5 11.81 4.59 -10.41
C SER A 5 11.12 3.71 -9.37
N LEU A 6 10.76 2.47 -9.72
CA LEU A 6 10.19 1.51 -8.77
C LEU A 6 11.25 1.08 -7.75
N ASP A 7 12.48 0.83 -8.20
CA ASP A 7 13.60 0.45 -7.34
C ASP A 7 13.99 1.61 -6.40
N GLU A 8 14.09 2.83 -6.92
CA GLU A 8 14.38 4.03 -6.12
C GLU A 8 13.31 4.30 -5.06
N THR A 9 12.03 4.15 -5.44
CA THR A 9 10.91 4.33 -4.50
C THR A 9 10.95 3.29 -3.38
N LEU A 10 11.26 2.04 -3.70
CA LEU A 10 11.43 0.98 -2.70
C LEU A 10 12.61 1.23 -1.76
N GLU A 11 13.73 1.70 -2.30
CA GLU A 11 14.93 1.99 -1.51
C GLU A 11 14.68 3.15 -0.55
N ALA A 12 14.04 4.23 -1.03
CA ALA A 12 13.63 5.35 -0.19
C ALA A 12 12.62 4.90 0.89
N ALA A 13 11.63 4.07 0.53
CA ALA A 13 10.68 3.53 1.49
C ALA A 13 11.37 2.63 2.53
N LYS A 14 12.37 1.83 2.12
CA LYS A 14 13.17 1.00 3.01
C LYS A 14 13.90 1.86 4.04
N PHE A 15 14.58 2.90 3.58
CA PHE A 15 15.26 3.85 4.46
C PHE A 15 14.30 4.43 5.51
N CYS A 16 13.10 4.86 5.08
CA CYS A 16 12.10 5.39 6.01
C CYS A 16 11.61 4.34 7.02
N SER A 17 11.44 3.09 6.60
CA SER A 17 11.02 1.98 7.46
C SER A 17 12.09 1.60 8.48
N ASP A 18 13.36 1.54 8.07
CA ASP A 18 14.48 1.12 8.93
C ASP A 18 14.98 2.25 9.86
N TYR A 19 14.68 3.50 9.52
CA TYR A 19 15.07 4.66 10.33
C TYR A 19 14.49 4.56 11.73
N LYS A 20 15.30 4.81 12.76
CA LYS A 20 14.86 4.89 14.16
C LYS A 20 14.91 6.33 14.65
N LYS A 21 13.76 6.84 15.08
CA LYS A 21 13.63 8.18 15.69
C LYS A 21 14.24 8.18 17.09
N THR A 22 15.52 8.50 17.20
CA THR A 22 16.25 8.59 18.47
C THR A 22 16.60 10.02 18.90
N ASP A 23 16.53 10.97 17.96
CA ASP A 23 16.82 12.39 18.18
C ASP A 23 15.70 13.08 18.99
N THR A 24 16.09 14.02 19.85
CA THR A 24 15.23 14.88 20.67
C THR A 24 14.30 15.80 19.88
N LYS A 25 14.55 16.01 18.57
CA LYS A 25 13.62 16.76 17.71
C LYS A 25 12.27 16.05 17.51
N TRP A 26 12.23 14.74 17.79
CA TRP A 26 10.99 13.96 17.74
C TRP A 26 10.31 14.03 19.10
N ASP A 27 9.00 14.22 19.10
CA ASP A 27 8.22 14.13 20.33
C ASP A 27 8.43 12.78 21.04
N LYS A 28 8.33 12.78 22.38
CA LYS A 28 8.54 11.58 23.22
C LYS A 28 7.70 10.38 22.80
N PHE A 29 6.48 10.61 22.28
CA PHE A 29 5.59 9.54 21.81
C PHE A 29 6.03 8.94 20.46
N ALA A 30 6.88 9.64 19.70
CA ALA A 30 7.38 9.19 18.40
C ALA A 30 8.78 8.55 18.50
N THR A 31 9.46 8.71 19.64
CA THR A 31 10.77 8.11 19.91
C THR A 31 10.71 6.58 19.80
N GLY A 32 11.69 5.99 19.14
CA GLY A 32 11.77 4.54 18.89
C GLY A 32 10.97 4.06 17.67
N GLY A 33 10.04 4.87 17.15
CA GLY A 33 9.34 4.60 15.89
C GLY A 33 10.17 4.90 14.64
N CYS A 34 9.57 4.67 13.47
CA CYS A 34 10.17 4.93 12.16
C CYS A 34 9.62 6.18 11.47
N LEU A 35 10.14 6.52 10.27
CA LEU A 35 9.58 7.57 9.41
C LEU A 35 8.32 7.05 8.70
N GLY A 36 7.30 6.66 9.47
CA GLY A 36 6.13 5.94 8.96
C GLY A 36 5.30 6.70 7.93
N TYR A 37 5.03 8.00 8.13
CA TYR A 37 4.24 8.78 7.17
C TYR A 37 4.87 8.91 5.78
N PRO A 38 6.13 9.38 5.64
CA PRO A 38 6.77 9.40 4.32
C PRO A 38 6.95 7.98 3.75
N CYS A 39 7.23 6.97 4.58
CA CYS A 39 7.27 5.57 4.12
C CYS A 39 5.94 5.14 3.50
N ALA A 40 4.82 5.31 4.22
CA ALA A 40 3.49 4.95 3.73
C ALA A 40 3.10 5.69 2.46
N ILE A 41 3.47 6.96 2.31
CA ILE A 41 3.23 7.72 1.08
C ILE A 41 3.93 7.05 -0.11
N LEU A 42 5.21 6.68 0.04
CA LEU A 42 5.98 6.00 -1.01
C LEU A 42 5.38 4.62 -1.32
N LEU A 43 5.04 3.84 -0.30
CA LEU A 43 4.43 2.51 -0.48
C LEU A 43 3.05 2.59 -1.16
N PHE A 44 2.19 3.53 -0.75
CA PHE A 44 0.92 3.75 -1.44
C PHE A 44 1.12 4.25 -2.88
N SER A 45 2.18 4.99 -3.17
CA SER A 45 2.50 5.39 -4.54
C SER A 45 2.87 4.19 -5.43
N LEU A 46 3.52 3.15 -4.87
CA LEU A 46 3.77 1.89 -5.56
C LEU A 46 2.47 1.14 -5.85
N VAL A 47 1.55 1.08 -4.88
CA VAL A 47 0.21 0.51 -5.07
C VAL A 47 -0.54 1.23 -6.20
N ASP A 48 -0.58 2.56 -6.16
CA ASP A 48 -1.19 3.37 -7.21
C ASP A 48 -0.54 3.10 -8.57
N THR A 49 0.79 3.09 -8.64
CA THR A 49 1.55 2.90 -9.87
C THR A 49 1.23 1.55 -10.51
N ILE A 50 1.38 0.45 -9.78
CA ILE A 50 1.11 -0.89 -10.28
C ILE A 50 -0.37 -1.01 -10.69
N GLY A 51 -1.30 -0.61 -9.80
CA GLY A 51 -2.74 -0.68 -10.07
C GLY A 51 -3.16 0.12 -11.31
N SER A 52 -2.50 1.25 -11.57
CA SER A 52 -2.81 2.11 -12.72
C SER A 52 -2.61 1.40 -14.06
N TYR A 53 -1.60 0.53 -14.19
CA TYR A 53 -1.30 -0.18 -15.43
C TYR A 53 -2.32 -1.29 -15.77
N PHE A 54 -3.12 -1.71 -14.81
CA PHE A 54 -4.22 -2.68 -15.03
C PHE A 54 -5.58 -2.02 -15.26
N ARG A 55 -5.63 -0.68 -15.32
CA ARG A 55 -6.86 0.06 -15.52
C ARG A 55 -7.53 -0.29 -16.85
N LYS A 56 -8.80 -0.69 -16.78
CA LYS A 56 -9.66 -1.17 -17.88
C LYS A 56 -9.14 -2.43 -18.58
N ASN A 57 -8.28 -3.21 -17.94
CA ASN A 57 -7.88 -4.52 -18.45
C ASN A 57 -8.95 -5.57 -18.06
N SER A 58 -9.74 -6.03 -19.04
CA SER A 58 -10.80 -7.03 -18.84
C SER A 58 -10.29 -8.43 -18.47
N ASP A 59 -9.03 -8.71 -18.80
CA ASP A 59 -8.41 -10.02 -18.59
C ASP A 59 -7.78 -10.13 -17.19
N PHE A 60 -7.56 -8.98 -16.54
CA PHE A 60 -7.04 -8.91 -15.19
C PHE A 60 -8.17 -8.75 -14.17
N LYS A 61 -8.68 -9.89 -13.70
CA LYS A 61 -9.76 -9.98 -12.70
C LYS A 61 -9.21 -10.23 -11.31
N ILE A 62 -9.81 -9.60 -10.32
CA ILE A 62 -9.41 -9.61 -8.91
C ILE A 62 -10.61 -10.01 -8.07
N LEU A 63 -10.44 -10.99 -7.18
CA LEU A 63 -11.49 -11.41 -6.26
C LEU A 63 -11.64 -10.40 -5.11
N ILE A 64 -12.83 -9.82 -4.97
CA ILE A 64 -13.18 -8.89 -3.90
C ILE A 64 -14.59 -9.24 -3.43
N ASP A 65 -14.74 -9.54 -2.13
CA ASP A 65 -16.02 -9.90 -1.53
C ASP A 65 -16.77 -11.01 -2.31
N GLY A 66 -16.03 -12.02 -2.77
CA GLY A 66 -16.56 -13.16 -3.54
C GLY A 66 -16.87 -12.85 -5.01
N LYS A 67 -16.60 -11.64 -5.50
CA LYS A 67 -16.89 -11.23 -6.88
C LYS A 67 -15.61 -10.92 -7.65
N GLN A 68 -15.59 -11.33 -8.93
CA GLN A 68 -14.51 -10.98 -9.85
C GLN A 68 -14.71 -9.53 -10.32
N GLU A 69 -13.85 -8.62 -9.87
CA GLU A 69 -13.85 -7.21 -10.27
C GLU A 69 -12.61 -6.89 -11.12
N ILE A 70 -12.71 -5.83 -11.93
CA ILE A 70 -11.57 -5.23 -12.62
C ILE A 70 -11.31 -3.83 -12.05
N ILE A 71 -10.15 -3.25 -12.39
CA ILE A 71 -9.81 -1.85 -12.07
C ILE A 71 -10.42 -0.96 -13.15
N ASN A 72 -11.55 -0.32 -12.87
CA ASN A 72 -12.31 0.39 -13.91
C ASN A 72 -11.86 1.83 -14.13
N ALA A 73 -11.44 2.49 -13.05
CA ALA A 73 -11.17 3.93 -13.04
C ALA A 73 -9.88 4.26 -12.28
N ALA A 74 -9.56 5.55 -12.24
CA ALA A 74 -8.51 6.08 -11.37
C ALA A 74 -8.99 6.20 -9.91
N GLY A 75 -8.10 6.63 -9.02
CA GLY A 75 -8.39 6.84 -7.61
C GLY A 75 -8.39 5.52 -6.83
N TRP A 76 -9.33 5.36 -5.91
CA TRP A 76 -9.39 4.19 -5.01
C TRP A 76 -9.47 2.85 -5.76
N GLU A 77 -9.98 2.83 -6.99
CA GLU A 77 -10.05 1.62 -7.82
C GLU A 77 -8.67 1.00 -8.07
N HIS A 78 -7.59 1.78 -8.12
CA HIS A 78 -6.23 1.25 -8.25
C HIS A 78 -5.86 0.34 -7.05
N PHE A 79 -6.41 0.60 -5.87
CA PHE A 79 -6.09 -0.17 -4.66
C PHE A 79 -6.61 -1.60 -4.71
N LYS A 80 -7.52 -1.94 -5.63
CA LYS A 80 -7.90 -3.34 -5.87
C LYS A 80 -6.69 -4.22 -6.17
N ILE A 81 -5.59 -3.66 -6.69
CA ILE A 81 -4.33 -4.37 -6.88
C ILE A 81 -3.80 -5.04 -5.60
N LEU A 82 -4.17 -4.53 -4.41
CA LEU A 82 -3.81 -5.12 -3.11
C LEU A 82 -4.37 -6.54 -2.92
N ASN A 83 -5.44 -6.91 -3.63
CA ASN A 83 -6.01 -8.25 -3.62
C ASN A 83 -5.55 -9.14 -4.79
N SER A 84 -4.77 -8.59 -5.72
CA SER A 84 -4.28 -9.34 -6.86
C SER A 84 -3.12 -10.27 -6.46
N LYS A 85 -2.63 -11.03 -7.44
CA LYS A 85 -1.40 -11.83 -7.32
C LYS A 85 -0.19 -11.04 -6.81
N TYR A 86 -0.19 -9.70 -6.92
CA TYR A 86 0.94 -8.87 -6.50
C TYR A 86 1.07 -8.71 -4.98
N TYR A 87 -0.05 -8.63 -4.25
CA TYR A 87 -0.08 -8.28 -2.83
C TYR A 87 -0.86 -9.27 -1.96
N ASN A 88 -1.83 -10.00 -2.54
CA ASN A 88 -2.59 -11.07 -1.88
C ASN A 88 -3.17 -10.73 -0.48
N GLN A 89 -3.65 -9.50 -0.28
CA GLN A 89 -4.13 -9.05 1.04
C GLN A 89 -5.59 -9.43 1.33
N ASN A 90 -6.36 -9.86 0.33
CA ASN A 90 -7.74 -10.33 0.47
C ASN A 90 -8.66 -9.35 1.23
N LEU A 91 -8.50 -8.05 1.00
CA LEU A 91 -9.23 -6.97 1.65
C LEU A 91 -10.65 -6.84 1.10
N SER A 92 -11.61 -6.49 1.94
CA SER A 92 -12.95 -6.14 1.46
C SER A 92 -12.95 -4.85 0.65
N LYS A 93 -13.97 -4.65 -0.19
CA LYS A 93 -14.13 -3.42 -0.97
C LYS A 93 -14.17 -2.17 -0.08
N GLN A 94 -14.78 -2.29 1.09
CA GLN A 94 -14.85 -1.22 2.07
C GLN A 94 -13.46 -0.87 2.61
N SER A 95 -12.65 -1.88 2.96
CA SER A 95 -11.28 -1.68 3.43
C SER A 95 -10.40 -1.02 2.36
N LEU A 96 -10.53 -1.42 1.09
CA LEU A 96 -9.80 -0.81 -0.02
C LEU A 96 -10.12 0.68 -0.18
N LYS A 97 -11.41 1.04 -0.13
CA LYS A 97 -11.85 2.44 -0.16
C LYS A 97 -11.32 3.22 1.03
N LEU A 98 -11.42 2.66 2.23
CA LEU A 98 -10.96 3.28 3.46
C LEU A 98 -9.45 3.57 3.39
N LEU A 99 -8.63 2.60 2.94
CA LEU A 99 -7.20 2.80 2.79
C LEU A 99 -6.88 3.95 1.81
N TYR A 100 -7.62 4.06 0.71
CA TYR A 100 -7.42 5.16 -0.23
C TYR A 100 -7.85 6.51 0.37
N GLU A 101 -9.09 6.60 0.84
CA GLU A 101 -9.72 7.87 1.23
C GLU A 101 -9.18 8.40 2.55
N LYS A 102 -8.94 7.51 3.53
CA LYS A 102 -8.61 7.86 4.91
C LYS A 102 -7.14 7.65 5.25
N SER A 103 -6.40 6.89 4.46
CA SER A 103 -4.94 6.76 4.63
C SER A 103 -4.21 7.51 3.53
N ARG A 104 -4.14 6.96 2.32
CA ARG A 104 -3.34 7.52 1.21
C ARG A 104 -3.66 8.98 0.93
N SER A 105 -4.94 9.31 0.71
CA SER A 105 -5.36 10.66 0.34
C SER A 105 -5.11 11.66 1.48
N CYS A 106 -5.54 11.34 2.70
CA CYS A 106 -5.31 12.19 3.86
C CYS A 106 -3.81 12.38 4.18
N LEU A 107 -2.99 11.33 4.07
CA LEU A 107 -1.55 11.44 4.32
C LEU A 107 -0.88 12.40 3.33
N ILE A 108 -1.20 12.26 2.04
CA ILE A 108 -0.57 13.09 1.00
C ILE A 108 -1.04 14.55 1.09
N HIS A 109 -2.32 14.79 1.30
CA HIS A 109 -2.87 16.15 1.22
C HIS A 109 -2.80 16.90 2.55
N ASN A 110 -2.83 16.18 3.68
CA ASN A 110 -3.02 16.78 5.00
C ASN A 110 -2.00 16.29 6.04
N SER A 111 -1.08 15.37 5.68
CA SER A 111 -0.11 14.76 6.62
C SER A 111 -0.77 14.08 7.84
N VAL A 112 -1.99 13.56 7.67
CA VAL A 112 -2.75 12.88 8.75
C VAL A 112 -3.35 11.57 8.27
N LEU A 113 -3.65 10.70 9.23
CA LEU A 113 -4.51 9.53 9.04
C LEU A 113 -5.94 9.86 9.44
N GLY A 114 -6.90 9.20 8.80
CA GLY A 114 -8.30 9.28 9.17
C GLY A 114 -8.56 8.64 10.54
N SER A 115 -9.72 8.96 11.12
CA SER A 115 -10.13 8.43 12.41
C SER A 115 -10.16 6.89 12.41
N ASN A 116 -9.74 6.30 13.53
CA ASN A 116 -9.63 4.85 13.75
C ASN A 116 -8.60 4.15 12.83
N ILE A 117 -7.65 4.89 12.26
CA ILE A 117 -6.51 4.30 11.54
C ILE A 117 -5.24 4.60 12.34
N PHE A 118 -4.48 3.55 12.63
CA PHE A 118 -3.19 3.67 13.28
C PHE A 118 -2.12 3.09 12.37
N MET A 119 -0.93 3.65 12.50
CA MET A 119 0.25 3.20 11.79
C MET A 119 1.27 2.77 12.82
N VAL A 120 1.79 1.56 12.64
CA VAL A 120 2.77 0.95 13.52
C VAL A 120 4.04 0.62 12.73
N PRO A 121 5.22 0.59 13.37
CA PRO A 121 6.45 0.20 12.69
C PRO A 121 6.39 -1.23 12.13
N ASP A 122 5.85 -2.15 12.92
CA ASP A 122 5.70 -3.57 12.60
C ASP A 122 4.53 -4.20 13.39
N ASN A 123 4.15 -5.43 13.05
CA ASN A 123 3.10 -6.17 13.76
C ASN A 123 3.57 -6.87 15.03
N THR A 124 4.80 -6.65 15.52
CA THR A 124 5.37 -7.44 16.64
C THR A 124 4.59 -7.28 17.95
N ALA A 125 3.89 -6.15 18.11
CA ALA A 125 3.03 -5.88 19.27
C ALA A 125 1.57 -6.31 19.06
N ILE A 126 1.24 -6.93 17.93
CA ILE A 126 -0.10 -7.37 17.52
C ILE A 126 -0.17 -8.90 17.59
N GLN A 127 -1.36 -9.45 17.38
CA GLN A 127 -1.61 -10.88 17.37
C GLN A 127 -0.75 -11.62 16.30
N PRO A 128 -0.12 -12.77 16.62
CA PRO A 128 0.79 -13.48 15.72
C PRO A 128 0.22 -13.83 14.33
N GLU A 129 -1.08 -14.12 14.24
CA GLU A 129 -1.81 -14.42 13.01
C GLU A 129 -1.93 -13.23 12.02
N THR A 130 -1.41 -12.07 12.43
CA THR A 130 -1.35 -10.85 11.62
C THR A 130 0.04 -10.59 11.03
N HIS A 131 1.05 -11.37 11.43
CA HIS A 131 2.35 -11.33 10.78
C HIS A 131 2.15 -11.62 9.28
N GLU A 132 2.84 -10.87 8.40
CA GLU A 132 2.68 -10.87 6.93
C GLU A 132 1.49 -10.07 6.36
N LYS A 133 0.62 -9.48 7.21
CA LYS A 133 -0.46 -8.59 6.76
C LYS A 133 -0.10 -7.13 7.00
N ALA A 134 -0.05 -6.34 5.93
CA ALA A 134 0.16 -4.90 6.04
C ALA A 134 -1.06 -4.17 6.62
N PHE A 135 -2.25 -4.72 6.42
CA PHE A 135 -3.52 -4.07 6.75
C PHE A 135 -4.37 -4.99 7.61
N VAL A 136 -4.55 -4.62 8.87
CA VAL A 136 -5.21 -5.46 9.87
C VAL A 136 -6.40 -4.71 10.47
N PRO A 137 -7.64 -5.15 10.23
CA PRO A 137 -8.78 -4.67 11.01
C PRO A 137 -8.79 -5.35 12.39
N ILE A 138 -8.88 -4.55 13.45
CA ILE A 138 -9.03 -4.98 14.83
C ILE A 138 -10.42 -4.53 15.30
N HIS A 139 -11.23 -5.46 15.78
CA HIS A 139 -12.56 -5.18 16.32
C HIS A 139 -12.49 -5.07 17.85
N ALA A 140 -12.76 -3.89 18.39
CA ALA A 140 -12.75 -3.62 19.82
C ALA A 140 -13.91 -2.70 20.22
N ASN A 141 -14.70 -3.08 21.23
CA ASN A 141 -15.77 -2.25 21.82
C ASN A 141 -16.71 -1.61 20.78
N SER A 142 -17.25 -2.42 19.86
CA SER A 142 -18.14 -1.98 18.77
C SER A 142 -17.53 -1.00 17.76
N LYS A 143 -16.20 -0.81 17.79
CA LYS A 143 -15.45 -0.03 16.80
C LYS A 143 -14.45 -0.92 16.08
N THR A 144 -14.23 -0.62 14.80
CA THR A 144 -13.16 -1.22 14.02
C THR A 144 -12.01 -0.23 13.95
N ILE A 145 -10.84 -0.67 14.40
CA ILE A 145 -9.58 0.03 14.26
C ILE A 145 -8.82 -0.61 13.10
N HIS A 146 -8.28 0.18 12.19
CA HIS A 146 -7.47 -0.30 11.08
C HIS A 146 -6.00 -0.02 11.36
N ILE A 147 -5.18 -1.06 11.41
CA ILE A 147 -3.74 -0.94 11.55
C ILE A 147 -3.08 -1.02 10.17
N ILE A 148 -2.14 -0.11 9.94
CA ILE A 148 -1.19 -0.15 8.82
C ILE A 148 0.18 -0.43 9.41
N SER A 149 0.75 -1.58 9.05
CA SER A 149 2.09 -1.95 9.48
C SER A 149 3.12 -1.61 8.41
N ILE A 150 4.09 -0.76 8.77
CA ILE A 150 5.05 -0.21 7.80
C ILE A 150 6.01 -1.28 7.28
N LYS A 151 6.56 -2.10 8.17
CA LYS A 151 7.50 -3.16 7.79
C LYS A 151 6.85 -4.16 6.83
N GLU A 152 5.72 -4.73 7.21
CA GLU A 152 4.98 -5.70 6.40
C GLU A 152 4.51 -5.07 5.08
N PHE A 153 4.11 -3.79 5.08
CA PHE A 153 3.74 -3.10 3.84
C PHE A 153 4.94 -2.90 2.90
N TRP A 154 6.12 -2.61 3.45
CA TRP A 154 7.35 -2.56 2.66
C TRP A 154 7.71 -3.94 2.09
N GLU A 155 7.67 -5.00 2.89
CA GLU A 155 7.98 -6.37 2.45
C GLU A 155 7.03 -6.85 1.33
N LEU A 156 5.74 -6.56 1.47
CA LEU A 156 4.74 -6.85 0.44
C LEU A 156 4.96 -6.03 -0.82
N SER A 157 5.26 -4.73 -0.68
CA SER A 157 5.52 -3.86 -1.83
C SER A 157 6.79 -4.25 -2.58
N LYS A 158 7.83 -4.68 -1.87
CA LYS A 158 9.05 -5.23 -2.48
C LYS A 158 8.71 -6.44 -3.34
N SER A 159 7.99 -7.41 -2.78
CA SER A 159 7.56 -8.62 -3.50
C SER A 159 6.67 -8.28 -4.71
N ALA A 160 5.72 -7.36 -4.52
CA ALA A 160 4.83 -6.89 -5.58
C ALA A 160 5.60 -6.25 -6.75
N VAL A 161 6.58 -5.40 -6.46
CA VAL A 161 7.42 -4.74 -7.47
C VAL A 161 8.28 -5.77 -8.20
N GLU A 162 8.92 -6.70 -7.49
CA GLU A 162 9.75 -7.75 -8.11
C GLU A 162 8.93 -8.60 -9.08
N MET A 163 7.70 -8.96 -8.73
CA MET A 163 6.79 -9.67 -9.62
C MET A 163 6.29 -8.78 -10.77
N PHE A 164 5.94 -7.54 -10.49
CA PHE A 164 5.50 -6.61 -11.53
C PHE A 164 6.59 -6.36 -12.56
N LYS A 165 7.86 -6.23 -12.15
CA LYS A 165 9.01 -6.05 -13.06
C LYS A 165 9.16 -7.18 -14.07
N LYS A 166 8.76 -8.42 -13.72
CA LYS A 166 8.72 -9.57 -14.65
C LYS A 166 7.60 -9.43 -15.68
N ASP A 167 6.51 -8.76 -15.31
CA ASP A 167 5.34 -8.58 -16.16
C ASP A 167 5.37 -7.26 -16.97
N ILE A 168 6.21 -6.28 -16.60
CA ILE A 168 6.22 -4.91 -17.15
C ILE A 168 6.21 -4.90 -18.68
N ASP A 169 7.07 -5.71 -19.32
CA ASP A 169 7.25 -5.68 -20.78
C ASP A 169 6.02 -6.22 -21.52
N THR A 170 5.13 -6.92 -20.82
CA THR A 170 3.84 -7.41 -21.35
C THR A 170 2.66 -6.52 -20.97
N VAL A 171 2.65 -5.99 -19.74
CA VAL A 171 1.52 -5.23 -19.18
C VAL A 171 1.56 -3.78 -19.61
N VAL A 172 2.71 -3.13 -19.49
CA VAL A 172 2.83 -1.67 -19.67
C VAL A 172 2.49 -1.25 -21.10
N PRO A 173 3.06 -1.84 -22.17
CA PRO A 173 2.74 -1.46 -23.55
C PRO A 173 1.25 -1.59 -23.91
N LYS A 174 0.57 -2.57 -23.31
CA LYS A 174 -0.85 -2.85 -23.59
C LYS A 174 -1.79 -1.97 -22.76
N SER A 175 -1.32 -1.47 -21.63
CA SER A 175 -2.12 -0.65 -20.72
C SER A 175 -2.50 0.71 -21.31
N LYS A 176 -3.60 1.28 -20.83
CA LYS A 176 -3.99 2.66 -21.19
C LYS A 176 -2.91 3.68 -20.80
N GLN A 177 -2.22 3.46 -19.68
CA GLN A 177 -1.22 4.37 -19.16
C GLN A 177 0.07 4.30 -19.97
N GLY A 178 0.60 3.10 -20.22
CA GLY A 178 1.85 2.92 -20.95
C GLY A 178 1.81 3.42 -22.38
N LYS A 179 0.65 3.33 -23.05
CA LYS A 179 0.45 3.92 -24.39
C LYS A 179 0.66 5.43 -24.46
N ASN A 180 0.56 6.15 -23.34
CA ASN A 180 0.81 7.59 -23.29
C ASN A 180 2.29 7.94 -23.08
N PHE A 181 3.15 6.95 -22.81
CA PHE A 181 4.57 7.14 -22.47
C PHE A 181 5.52 6.38 -23.42
N GLN A 182 4.99 5.85 -24.52
CA GLN A 182 5.73 5.28 -25.64
C GLN A 182 5.72 6.28 -26.80
#